data_AF-A0A2G5UDD4-F1
#
_entry.id   AF-A0A2G5UDD4-F1
#
_cell.length_a   1.000
_cell.length_b   1.000
_cell.length_c   1.000
_cell.angle_alpha   90.00
_cell.angle_beta   90.00
_cell.angle_gamma   90.00
#
_symmetry.space_group_name_H-M   'P 1'
#
loop_
_entity.id
_entity.type
_entity.pdbx_description
1 polymer ?
#
loop_
_entity_poly.entity_id
_entity_poly.type
_entity_poly.pdbx_seq_one_letter_code
_entity_poly.pdbx_strand_id
1 'polypeptide(L)'
;MSMYKLTPTFKSDFEVHPKIACYRVASYHNPAAGTQSATSAETESDPRKALEKKQLELIERLKGQTEQLNKLLVSLAPTKEAPICAKPAQKPQKEATPEAAAGGKKDKDAKKEARKAAKAEAVKKVAGGAAPAPKSSAKSSGNQWTVEDDRKTWETNLTLTVNLPTSLVAYEQEHLKNVTLTVRDADLSWVKALAKVGEKRGVSFEGEVKNQAKEKKSTVKVVKGKGTPTLQIEKTTVKSLQTIWKVLGSALGLFSRRPQQVLSASHQAIWLNKAEQILLGTGDLSYATREASQFLARFDSLSSQWEVSIADIVFRSLLNLSEAQPNNVETWAKKIDALVA
;
A
#
# COMPACT_ATOMS: atom_id res chain seq x y z
N MET A 1 -15.11 51.82 -29.60
CA MET A 1 -16.10 50.82 -29.16
C MET A 1 -15.40 49.83 -28.24
N SER A 2 -15.63 49.89 -26.93
CA SER A 2 -15.01 48.99 -25.95
C SER A 2 -16.03 47.91 -25.59
N MET A 3 -15.79 46.69 -26.06
CA MET A 3 -16.61 45.52 -25.78
C MET A 3 -16.29 44.99 -24.37
N TYR A 4 -17.35 44.86 -23.56
CA TYR A 4 -17.43 44.19 -22.25
C TYR A 4 -16.52 44.75 -21.14
N LYS A 5 -17.09 45.64 -20.32
CA LYS A 5 -16.57 45.99 -19.00
C LYS A 5 -17.17 45.03 -17.96
N LEU A 6 -16.37 44.08 -17.49
CA LEU A 6 -16.75 43.26 -16.33
C LEU A 6 -16.75 44.15 -15.09
N THR A 7 -17.89 44.20 -14.40
CA THR A 7 -18.02 44.94 -13.14
C THR A 7 -17.28 44.17 -12.05
N PRO A 8 -16.32 44.78 -11.33
CA PRO A 8 -15.61 44.09 -10.26
C PRO A 8 -16.60 43.69 -9.16
N THR A 9 -16.56 42.42 -8.77
CA THR A 9 -17.40 41.84 -7.71
C THR A 9 -17.09 42.36 -6.32
N PHE A 10 -15.95 43.03 -6.16
CA PHE A 10 -15.52 43.67 -4.92
C PHE A 10 -15.29 45.16 -5.19
N LYS A 11 -15.61 46.00 -4.20
CA LYS A 11 -15.26 47.42 -4.23
C LYS A 11 -13.73 47.54 -4.32
N SER A 12 -13.25 48.59 -4.97
CA SER A 12 -11.80 48.87 -5.11
C SER A 12 -11.06 48.92 -3.78
N ASP A 13 -11.80 49.16 -2.69
CA ASP A 13 -11.27 49.38 -1.35
C ASP A 13 -11.58 48.18 -0.43
N PHE A 14 -11.96 47.02 -0.99
CA PHE A 14 -12.28 45.83 -0.21
C PHE A 14 -11.01 45.05 0.16
N GLU A 15 -10.59 45.18 1.41
CA GLU A 15 -9.46 44.42 1.97
C GLU A 15 -9.92 43.02 2.40
N VAL A 16 -9.43 41.99 1.71
CA VAL A 16 -9.76 40.60 2.03
C VAL A 16 -8.94 40.15 3.24
N HIS A 17 -9.59 39.93 4.37
CA HIS A 17 -8.98 39.27 5.53
C HIS A 17 -9.32 37.77 5.52
N PRO A 18 -8.46 36.90 4.96
CA PRO A 18 -8.71 35.47 5.01
C PRO A 18 -8.71 34.99 6.46
N LYS A 19 -9.76 34.26 6.86
CA LYS A 19 -9.76 33.52 8.13
C LYS A 19 -8.56 32.58 8.12
N ILE A 20 -7.69 32.73 9.12
CA ILE A 20 -6.46 31.92 9.29
C ILE A 20 -6.88 30.50 9.65
N ALA A 21 -7.17 29.67 8.64
CA ALA A 21 -7.43 28.24 8.79
C ALA A 21 -6.33 27.38 8.14
N CYS A 22 -5.34 28.01 7.50
CA CYS A 22 -4.20 27.31 6.91
C CYS A 22 -2.92 27.84 7.54
N TYR A 23 -2.11 26.91 8.06
CA TYR A 23 -0.77 27.12 8.59
C TYR A 23 0.06 28.01 7.65
N ARG A 24 0.68 29.04 8.23
CA ARG A 24 1.49 30.02 7.51
C ARG A 24 2.79 29.37 7.07
N VAL A 25 2.94 29.09 5.77
CA VAL A 25 4.23 28.67 5.21
C VAL A 25 5.08 29.93 5.03
N ALA A 26 6.27 29.96 5.65
CA ALA A 26 7.20 31.06 5.49
C ALA A 26 7.60 31.21 4.01
N SER A 27 7.44 32.41 3.46
CA SER A 27 7.82 32.71 2.08
C SER A 27 9.34 32.80 1.98
N TYR A 28 9.94 31.94 1.16
CA TYR A 28 11.39 31.95 0.87
C TYR A 28 11.88 33.24 0.18
N HIS A 29 10.96 34.07 -0.32
CA HIS A 29 11.29 35.30 -1.05
C HIS A 29 11.13 36.57 -0.23
N ASN A 30 10.71 36.49 1.05
CA ASN A 30 10.58 37.67 1.90
C ASN A 30 10.91 37.38 3.38
N PRO A 31 12.20 37.45 3.77
CA PRO A 31 12.61 37.19 5.16
C PRO A 31 12.13 38.25 6.16
N ALA A 32 11.56 39.38 5.71
CA ALA A 32 11.08 40.45 6.58
C ALA A 32 9.63 40.28 7.06
N ALA A 33 8.87 39.32 6.52
CA ALA A 33 7.44 39.14 6.85
C ALA A 33 7.18 38.22 8.07
N GLY A 34 8.23 37.68 8.70
CA GLY A 34 8.14 36.71 9.80
C GLY A 34 8.28 37.28 11.20
N THR A 35 8.58 38.57 11.36
CA THR A 35 8.96 39.14 12.66
C THR A 35 7.76 39.66 13.43
N GLN A 36 6.82 38.78 13.79
CA GLN A 36 5.92 39.04 14.91
C GLN A 36 5.32 37.73 15.44
N SER A 37 5.78 37.39 16.64
CA SER A 37 5.18 36.48 17.63
C SER A 37 5.20 34.97 17.33
N ALA A 38 6.23 34.29 17.86
CA ALA A 38 6.08 33.04 18.61
C ALA A 38 7.42 32.68 19.27
N THR A 39 7.56 33.01 20.55
CA THR A 39 8.59 32.50 21.45
C THR A 39 8.35 31.02 21.74
N SER A 40 8.93 30.13 20.94
CA SER A 40 9.37 28.77 21.32
C SER A 40 9.77 27.99 20.08
N ALA A 41 11.01 28.17 19.63
CA ALA A 41 11.67 27.18 18.78
C ALA A 41 13.04 26.97 19.39
N GLU A 42 13.15 25.90 20.19
CA GLU A 42 14.44 25.31 20.50
C GLU A 42 15.19 25.14 19.18
N THR A 43 16.42 25.66 19.17
CA THR A 43 17.42 25.53 18.11
C THR A 43 17.13 24.43 17.12
N GLU A 44 16.58 24.82 15.97
CA GLU A 44 16.34 23.99 14.80
C GLU A 44 17.71 23.44 14.33
N SER A 45 18.09 22.30 14.89
CA SER A 45 19.25 21.53 14.45
C SER A 45 18.97 21.08 13.03
N ASP A 46 19.64 21.71 12.07
CA ASP A 46 19.65 21.33 10.66
C ASP A 46 19.64 19.78 10.54
N PRO A 47 18.59 19.19 9.95
CA PRO A 47 18.43 17.74 9.87
C PRO A 47 19.59 17.07 9.11
N ARG A 48 20.31 17.82 8.25
CA ARG A 48 21.53 17.33 7.60
C ARG A 48 22.67 17.15 8.59
N LYS A 49 22.91 18.14 9.46
CA LYS A 49 23.94 18.05 10.51
C LYS A 49 23.61 16.98 11.54
N ALA A 50 22.34 16.80 11.88
CA ALA A 50 21.89 15.72 12.76
C ALA A 50 22.15 14.33 12.14
N LEU A 51 21.96 14.19 10.83
CA LEU A 51 22.25 12.96 10.09
C LEU A 51 23.76 12.71 9.99
N GLU A 52 24.55 13.73 9.71
CA GLU A 52 26.03 13.66 9.69
C GLU A 52 26.58 13.23 11.05
N LYS A 53 26.06 13.79 12.15
CA LYS A 53 26.47 13.39 13.50
C LYS A 53 26.15 11.92 13.77
N LYS A 54 24.95 11.45 13.40
CA LYS A 54 24.57 10.02 13.53
C LYS A 54 25.44 9.10 12.67
N GLN A 55 25.85 9.55 11.48
CA GLN A 55 26.75 8.80 10.62
C GLN A 55 28.15 8.70 11.23
N LEU A 56 28.67 9.78 11.82
CA LEU A 56 29.96 9.76 12.52
C LEU A 56 29.94 8.87 13.76
N GLU A 57 28.88 8.95 14.58
CA GLU A 57 28.68 8.06 15.74
C GLU A 57 28.64 6.58 15.34
N LEU A 58 27.99 6.25 14.21
CA LEU A 58 27.96 4.89 13.69
C LEU A 58 29.36 4.41 13.25
N ILE A 59 30.13 5.26 12.57
CA ILE A 59 31.49 4.95 12.13
C ILE A 59 32.40 4.69 13.33
N GLU A 60 32.31 5.51 14.38
CA GLU A 60 33.07 5.30 15.62
C GLU A 60 32.70 3.98 16.30
N ARG A 61 31.40 3.66 16.35
CA ARG A 61 30.93 2.39 16.93
C ARG A 61 31.44 1.18 16.16
N LEU A 62 31.42 1.24 14.82
CA LEU A 62 31.95 0.17 13.96
C LEU A 62 33.47 0.01 14.12
N LYS A 63 34.22 1.10 14.23
CA LYS A 63 35.66 1.05 14.54
C LYS A 63 35.91 0.39 15.89
N GLY A 64 35.18 0.81 16.93
CA GLY A 64 35.29 0.21 18.27
C GLY A 64 34.96 -1.29 18.28
N GLN A 65 33.91 -1.70 17.55
CA GLN A 65 33.57 -3.12 17.41
C GLN A 65 34.66 -3.91 16.66
N THR A 66 35.26 -3.33 15.62
CA THR A 66 36.35 -3.97 14.87
C THR A 66 37.58 -4.16 15.76
N GLU A 67 37.91 -3.18 16.59
CA GLU A 67 38.99 -3.29 17.58
C GLU A 67 38.70 -4.33 18.66
N GLN A 68 37.46 -4.41 19.15
CA GLN A 68 37.03 -5.47 20.09
C GLN A 68 37.14 -6.85 19.46
N LEU A 69 36.73 -7.01 18.19
CA LEU A 69 36.84 -8.26 17.45
C LEU A 69 38.30 -8.66 17.26
N ASN A 70 39.17 -7.72 16.91
CA ASN A 70 40.61 -7.97 16.79
C ASN A 70 41.24 -8.36 18.14
N LYS A 71 40.87 -7.70 19.25
CA LYS A 71 41.31 -8.09 20.59
C LYS A 71 40.86 -9.50 20.96
N LEU A 72 39.61 -9.85 20.65
CA LEU A 72 39.08 -11.19 20.88
C LEU A 72 39.80 -12.24 20.02
N LEU A 73 40.03 -11.97 18.74
CA LEU A 73 40.77 -12.87 17.84
C LEU A 73 42.22 -13.09 18.30
N VAL A 74 42.89 -12.04 18.77
CA VAL A 74 44.24 -12.17 19.34
C VAL A 74 44.21 -12.93 20.66
N SER A 75 43.18 -12.74 21.50
CA SER A 75 43.03 -13.47 22.77
C SER A 75 42.64 -14.96 22.59
N LEU A 76 41.99 -15.30 21.46
CA LEU A 76 41.59 -16.65 21.10
C LEU A 76 42.68 -17.41 20.33
N ALA A 77 43.76 -16.74 19.91
CA ALA A 77 44.90 -17.39 19.29
C ALA A 77 45.71 -18.14 20.37
N PRO A 78 45.78 -19.49 20.34
CA PRO A 78 46.61 -20.23 21.26
C PRO A 78 48.08 -19.90 21.00
N THR A 79 48.84 -19.71 22.08
CA THR A 79 50.28 -19.49 22.09
C THR A 79 50.99 -20.71 21.48
N LYS A 80 51.16 -20.72 20.16
CA LYS A 80 52.11 -21.60 19.48
C LYS A 80 52.79 -20.83 18.36
N GLU A 81 54.11 -20.93 18.45
CA GLU A 81 55.18 -20.52 17.55
C GLU A 81 54.80 -20.21 16.11
N ALA A 82 55.42 -19.15 15.59
CA ALA A 82 55.37 -18.71 14.21
C ALA A 82 55.63 -19.85 13.22
N PRO A 83 55.05 -19.72 12.01
CA PRO A 83 55.91 -19.79 10.85
C PRO A 83 55.76 -18.57 9.94
N ILE A 84 56.93 -18.12 9.53
CA ILE A 84 57.22 -17.21 8.42
C ILE A 84 56.53 -17.72 7.15
N CYS A 85 55.78 -16.86 6.45
CA CYS A 85 55.83 -16.85 4.98
C CYS A 85 55.25 -15.57 4.34
N ALA A 86 56.15 -14.88 3.62
CA ALA A 86 55.97 -14.15 2.38
C ALA A 86 55.03 -12.92 2.30
N LYS A 87 55.67 -11.74 2.33
CA LYS A 87 55.31 -10.57 1.51
C LYS A 87 55.27 -10.95 0.02
N PRO A 88 54.45 -10.26 -0.78
CA PRO A 88 54.92 -9.77 -2.07
C PRO A 88 54.98 -8.24 -2.06
N ALA A 89 56.16 -7.72 -2.38
CA ALA A 89 56.43 -6.32 -2.59
C ALA A 89 55.89 -5.82 -3.95
N GLN A 90 55.81 -4.50 -4.04
CA GLN A 90 55.33 -3.69 -5.15
C GLN A 90 56.11 -3.87 -6.48
N LYS A 91 55.42 -3.43 -7.54
CA LYS A 91 55.77 -3.18 -8.95
C LYS A 91 57.20 -2.67 -9.25
N PRO A 92 57.58 -2.70 -10.55
CA PRO A 92 57.77 -1.41 -11.23
C PRO A 92 57.14 -1.29 -12.64
N GLN A 93 56.81 -0.04 -12.99
CA GLN A 93 56.38 0.46 -14.31
C GLN A 93 57.54 0.54 -15.32
N LYS A 94 57.22 0.58 -16.63
CA LYS A 94 57.70 1.55 -17.64
C LYS A 94 56.85 1.40 -18.93
N GLU A 95 56.15 2.45 -19.37
CA GLU A 95 56.50 3.40 -20.47
C GLU A 95 56.51 2.72 -21.86
N ALA A 96 55.87 3.17 -22.96
CA ALA A 96 55.37 4.49 -23.36
C ALA A 96 54.24 4.41 -24.43
N THR A 97 53.46 5.50 -24.47
CA THR A 97 52.46 6.05 -25.43
C THR A 97 52.97 6.26 -26.88
N PRO A 98 52.25 6.91 -27.84
CA PRO A 98 50.80 7.13 -28.07
C PRO A 98 50.35 6.94 -29.56
N GLU A 99 49.04 6.83 -29.84
CA GLU A 99 48.49 7.33 -31.11
C GLU A 99 46.98 7.64 -31.01
N ALA A 100 46.50 8.48 -31.91
CA ALA A 100 45.53 9.53 -31.65
C ALA A 100 44.10 9.28 -32.17
N ALA A 101 43.18 10.05 -31.58
CA ALA A 101 42.09 10.80 -32.22
C ALA A 101 40.75 10.14 -32.64
N ALA A 102 39.69 10.94 -32.39
CA ALA A 102 38.32 10.96 -32.90
C ALA A 102 37.34 9.92 -32.30
N GLY A 103 36.32 10.30 -31.51
CA GLY A 103 35.20 11.19 -31.88
C GLY A 103 34.26 10.42 -32.80
N GLY A 104 32.97 10.16 -32.56
CA GLY A 104 31.93 10.77 -31.75
C GLY A 104 30.59 10.49 -32.49
N LYS A 105 29.46 10.49 -31.77
CA LYS A 105 28.08 10.66 -32.28
C LYS A 105 27.68 9.89 -33.57
N LYS A 106 26.94 8.80 -33.41
CA LYS A 106 25.76 8.46 -34.26
C LYS A 106 25.09 7.19 -33.72
N ASP A 107 24.12 7.35 -32.81
CA ASP A 107 23.18 6.26 -32.54
C ASP A 107 21.87 6.78 -31.91
N LYS A 108 21.28 7.80 -32.56
CA LYS A 108 20.02 8.40 -32.11
C LYS A 108 18.95 8.59 -33.20
N ASP A 109 19.19 8.13 -34.43
CA ASP A 109 18.26 8.29 -35.55
C ASP A 109 17.61 6.98 -36.04
N ALA A 110 18.10 5.80 -35.66
CA ALA A 110 17.48 4.52 -36.09
C ALA A 110 16.21 4.13 -35.31
N LYS A 111 15.89 4.80 -34.18
CA LYS A 111 14.72 4.47 -33.32
C LYS A 111 13.50 5.37 -33.54
N LYS A 112 13.57 6.32 -34.47
CA LYS A 112 12.49 7.31 -34.74
C LYS A 112 11.75 7.09 -36.07
N GLU A 113 12.24 6.24 -36.98
CA GLU A 113 11.56 5.93 -38.25
C GLU A 113 10.59 4.73 -38.18
N ALA A 114 10.82 3.74 -37.30
CA ALA A 114 9.89 2.62 -37.14
C ALA A 114 8.54 3.01 -36.48
N ARG A 115 8.42 4.22 -35.92
CA ARG A 115 7.21 4.72 -35.24
C ARG A 115 6.37 5.69 -36.08
N LYS A 116 6.78 5.98 -37.32
CA LYS A 116 6.06 6.88 -38.24
C LYS A 116 5.26 6.14 -39.33
N ALA A 117 5.57 4.86 -39.60
CA ALA A 117 4.82 4.04 -40.56
C ALA A 117 3.50 3.46 -40.01
N ALA A 118 3.40 3.18 -38.70
CA ALA A 118 2.17 2.61 -38.11
C ALA A 118 1.07 3.65 -37.79
N LYS A 119 1.33 4.95 -37.99
CA LYS A 119 0.36 6.03 -37.73
C LYS A 119 -0.31 6.59 -38.99
N ALA A 120 0.07 6.12 -40.18
CA ALA A 120 -0.46 6.60 -41.46
C ALA A 120 -1.58 5.71 -42.05
N GLU A 121 -1.84 4.52 -41.50
CA GLU A 121 -2.89 3.62 -42.00
C GLU A 121 -4.24 3.73 -41.28
N ALA A 122 -4.32 4.46 -40.15
CA ALA A 122 -5.53 4.57 -39.34
C ALA A 122 -6.35 5.87 -39.56
N VAL A 123 -5.94 6.76 -40.47
CA VAL A 123 -6.58 8.09 -40.65
C VAL A 123 -7.28 8.27 -42.01
N LYS A 124 -7.28 7.26 -42.90
CA LYS A 124 -7.80 7.41 -44.27
C LYS A 124 -9.12 6.70 -44.57
N LYS A 125 -10.06 6.65 -43.62
CA LYS A 125 -11.42 6.14 -43.88
C LYS A 125 -12.55 6.81 -43.09
N VAL A 126 -12.53 8.12 -42.91
CA VAL A 126 -13.75 8.89 -42.55
C VAL A 126 -13.68 10.29 -43.15
N ALA A 127 -14.38 10.54 -44.28
CA ALA A 127 -14.99 11.85 -44.60
C ALA A 127 -15.86 11.78 -45.88
N GLY A 128 -17.19 11.90 -45.68
CA GLY A 128 -18.22 12.46 -46.57
C GLY A 128 -18.65 11.67 -47.81
N GLY A 129 -19.93 11.60 -48.21
CA GLY A 129 -21.20 12.09 -47.67
C GLY A 129 -22.22 12.24 -48.82
N ALA A 130 -23.44 11.68 -48.68
CA ALA A 130 -24.73 12.12 -49.25
C ALA A 130 -25.75 10.96 -49.31
N ALA A 131 -27.00 11.27 -48.97
CA ALA A 131 -28.20 10.40 -48.89
C ALA A 131 -28.79 10.08 -50.30
N PRO A 132 -29.79 9.17 -50.50
CA PRO A 132 -31.03 9.00 -49.72
C PRO A 132 -31.41 7.54 -49.35
N ALA A 133 -32.40 7.43 -48.45
CA ALA A 133 -33.09 6.21 -47.95
C ALA A 133 -33.78 5.40 -49.10
N PRO A 134 -34.22 4.11 -48.93
CA PRO A 134 -34.84 3.54 -47.72
C PRO A 134 -34.59 2.05 -47.37
N LYS A 135 -34.97 1.71 -46.12
CA LYS A 135 -35.40 0.41 -45.55
C LYS A 135 -34.54 -0.85 -45.83
N SER A 136 -33.82 -1.31 -44.81
CA SER A 136 -33.97 -2.69 -44.29
C SER A 136 -33.23 -2.86 -42.96
N SER A 137 -33.86 -3.62 -42.07
CA SER A 137 -33.42 -3.98 -40.73
C SER A 137 -32.25 -4.96 -40.76
N ALA A 138 -31.11 -4.59 -40.19
CA ALA A 138 -30.06 -5.54 -39.83
C ALA A 138 -29.46 -5.16 -38.47
N LYS A 139 -29.72 -5.99 -37.47
CA LYS A 139 -29.06 -5.98 -36.15
C LYS A 139 -27.55 -6.14 -36.35
N SER A 140 -26.77 -5.09 -36.09
CA SER A 140 -25.34 -5.23 -35.84
C SER A 140 -25.12 -5.49 -34.35
N SER A 141 -24.85 -6.74 -34.00
CA SER A 141 -24.25 -7.13 -32.74
C SER A 141 -22.79 -6.69 -32.73
N GLY A 142 -22.55 -5.40 -32.52
CA GLY A 142 -21.24 -4.88 -32.17
C GLY A 142 -21.10 -4.91 -30.66
N ASN A 143 -20.23 -5.78 -30.13
CA ASN A 143 -19.81 -5.74 -28.73
C ASN A 143 -19.11 -4.40 -28.49
N GLN A 144 -19.90 -3.40 -28.08
CA GLN A 144 -19.41 -2.13 -27.59
C GLN A 144 -18.70 -2.43 -26.27
N TRP A 145 -17.37 -2.32 -26.27
CA TRP A 145 -16.59 -2.28 -25.06
C TRP A 145 -17.05 -1.06 -24.26
N THR A 146 -17.93 -1.29 -23.31
CA THR A 146 -18.28 -0.33 -22.28
C THR A 146 -17.14 -0.38 -21.29
N VAL A 147 -16.26 0.62 -21.32
CA VAL A 147 -15.38 0.91 -20.20
C VAL A 147 -16.30 1.42 -19.11
N GLU A 148 -16.77 0.52 -18.25
CA GLU A 148 -17.38 0.91 -16.99
C GLU A 148 -16.29 1.63 -16.20
N ASP A 149 -16.52 2.93 -15.96
CA ASP A 149 -15.62 3.76 -15.19
C ASP A 149 -15.70 3.27 -13.73
N ASP A 150 -14.63 2.64 -13.23
CA ASP A 150 -14.45 2.16 -11.84
C ASP A 150 -14.61 3.26 -10.76
N ARG A 151 -15.04 4.46 -11.16
CA ARG A 151 -15.26 5.64 -10.32
C ARG A 151 -16.65 5.68 -9.68
N LYS A 152 -17.42 4.60 -9.79
CA LYS A 152 -18.76 4.46 -9.23
C LYS A 152 -18.76 3.34 -8.20
N THR A 153 -19.21 3.65 -6.99
CA THR A 153 -19.46 2.66 -5.95
C THR A 153 -20.59 1.72 -6.38
N TRP A 154 -20.42 0.42 -6.14
CA TRP A 154 -21.32 -0.62 -6.65
C TRP A 154 -22.71 -0.60 -6.01
N GLU A 155 -22.87 0.02 -4.83
CA GLU A 155 -24.18 0.20 -4.18
C GLU A 155 -24.92 1.46 -4.62
N THR A 156 -24.23 2.55 -4.99
CA THR A 156 -24.87 3.87 -5.11
C THR A 156 -24.68 4.59 -6.44
N ASN A 157 -23.89 4.06 -7.38
CA ASN A 157 -23.62 4.71 -8.67
C ASN A 157 -23.10 6.16 -8.55
N LEU A 158 -22.58 6.54 -7.38
CA LEU A 158 -22.10 7.89 -7.12
C LEU A 158 -20.71 8.06 -7.73
N THR A 159 -20.56 9.10 -8.57
CA THR A 159 -19.25 9.58 -9.04
C THR A 159 -18.40 10.01 -7.86
N LEU A 160 -17.14 9.53 -7.79
CA LEU A 160 -16.08 9.93 -6.86
C LEU A 160 -16.24 11.38 -6.35
N THR A 161 -16.88 11.51 -5.20
CA THR A 161 -16.82 12.73 -4.39
C THR A 161 -15.72 12.51 -3.37
N VAL A 162 -14.96 13.56 -3.06
CA VAL A 162 -13.70 13.52 -2.30
C VAL A 162 -13.86 13.06 -0.84
N ASN A 163 -15.07 12.69 -0.39
CA ASN A 163 -15.37 12.32 0.99
C ASN A 163 -16.45 11.22 1.08
N LEU A 164 -16.28 10.11 0.35
CA LEU A 164 -17.13 8.95 0.57
C LEU A 164 -16.89 8.40 1.99
N PRO A 165 -17.95 8.15 2.78
CA PRO A 165 -17.79 7.55 4.09
C PRO A 165 -17.17 6.16 3.92
N THR A 166 -16.16 5.85 4.73
CA THR A 166 -15.53 4.54 4.70
C THR A 166 -16.57 3.48 5.05
N SER A 167 -16.68 2.44 4.23
CA SER A 167 -17.62 1.34 4.43
C SER A 167 -16.91 -0.01 4.32
N LEU A 168 -17.49 -1.03 4.95
CA LEU A 168 -17.10 -2.41 4.73
C LEU A 168 -17.68 -2.90 3.42
N VAL A 169 -16.87 -3.58 2.61
CA VAL A 169 -17.35 -4.26 1.41
C VAL A 169 -18.51 -5.20 1.77
N ALA A 170 -19.53 -5.24 0.92
CA ALA A 170 -20.73 -6.05 1.10
C ALA A 170 -21.01 -6.95 -0.11
N TYR A 171 -20.15 -7.93 -0.33
CA TYR A 171 -20.41 -8.98 -1.32
C TYR A 171 -21.51 -9.94 -0.88
N GLU A 172 -22.04 -10.70 -1.84
CA GLU A 172 -22.93 -11.83 -1.56
C GLU A 172 -22.27 -12.80 -0.57
N GLN A 173 -22.98 -13.11 0.52
CA GLN A 173 -22.47 -13.97 1.59
C GLN A 173 -22.61 -15.44 1.22
N GLU A 174 -21.55 -16.21 1.39
CA GLU A 174 -21.58 -17.67 1.26
C GLU A 174 -22.00 -18.33 2.59
N HIS A 175 -23.02 -19.20 2.57
CA HIS A 175 -23.50 -19.89 3.77
C HIS A 175 -22.68 -21.15 4.05
N LEU A 176 -21.74 -21.06 4.99
CA LEU A 176 -20.85 -22.17 5.34
C LEU A 176 -21.45 -23.17 6.35
N LYS A 177 -22.72 -23.00 6.76
CA LYS A 177 -23.41 -23.80 7.80
C LYS A 177 -22.59 -23.87 9.09
N ASN A 178 -21.99 -25.02 9.42
CA ASN A 178 -21.19 -25.25 10.62
C ASN A 178 -19.74 -25.54 10.23
N VAL A 179 -18.83 -24.67 10.67
CA VAL A 179 -17.40 -24.76 10.37
C VAL A 179 -16.61 -24.83 11.66
N THR A 180 -15.58 -25.68 11.72
CA THR A 180 -14.65 -25.70 12.87
C THR A 180 -13.32 -25.10 12.45
N LEU A 181 -12.92 -24.02 13.12
CA LEU A 181 -11.65 -23.34 12.94
C LEU A 181 -10.72 -23.70 14.11
N THR A 182 -9.59 -24.32 13.81
CA THR A 182 -8.51 -24.55 14.75
C THR A 182 -7.48 -23.43 14.62
N VAL A 183 -7.16 -22.73 15.71
CA VAL A 183 -6.26 -21.56 15.72
C VAL A 183 -5.14 -21.68 16.74
N ARG A 184 -4.02 -21.00 16.49
CA ARG A 184 -2.93 -20.80 17.46
C ARG A 184 -3.17 -19.53 18.28
N ASP A 185 -2.38 -19.33 19.32
CA ASP A 185 -2.41 -18.10 20.14
C ASP A 185 -2.21 -16.82 19.31
N ALA A 186 -1.25 -16.84 18.37
CA ALA A 186 -0.97 -15.71 17.50
C ALA A 186 -2.14 -15.38 16.55
N ASP A 187 -3.02 -16.34 16.28
CA ASP A 187 -4.12 -16.19 15.35
C ASP A 187 -5.38 -15.58 16.02
N LEU A 188 -5.41 -15.50 17.35
CA LEU A 188 -6.58 -15.02 18.08
C LEU A 188 -6.91 -13.54 17.82
N SER A 189 -5.93 -12.71 17.48
CA SER A 189 -6.14 -11.27 17.24
C SER A 189 -7.04 -11.05 16.02
N TRP A 190 -6.73 -11.69 14.89
CA TRP A 190 -7.53 -11.57 13.68
C TRP A 190 -8.90 -12.26 13.83
N VAL A 191 -8.98 -13.40 14.54
CA VAL A 191 -10.27 -14.07 14.78
C VAL A 191 -11.21 -13.18 15.59
N LYS A 192 -10.71 -12.50 16.62
CA LYS A 192 -11.50 -11.55 17.41
C LYS A 192 -12.01 -10.38 16.56
N ALA A 193 -11.17 -9.86 15.66
CA ALA A 193 -11.57 -8.81 14.74
C ALA A 193 -12.69 -9.28 13.79
N LEU A 194 -12.57 -10.51 13.24
CA LEU A 194 -13.62 -11.09 12.40
C LEU A 194 -14.91 -11.38 13.16
N ALA A 195 -14.83 -11.80 14.43
CA ALA A 195 -16.00 -12.07 15.24
C ALA A 195 -16.86 -10.81 15.47
N LYS A 196 -16.21 -9.65 15.67
CA LYS A 196 -16.90 -8.35 15.76
C LYS A 196 -17.62 -7.98 14.47
N VAL A 197 -16.98 -8.18 13.31
CA VAL A 197 -17.64 -7.96 12.01
C VAL A 197 -18.76 -8.98 11.77
N GLY A 198 -18.58 -10.22 12.21
CA GLY A 198 -19.58 -11.28 12.14
C GLY A 198 -20.86 -10.96 12.88
N GLU A 199 -20.79 -10.20 13.98
CA GLU A 199 -21.97 -9.77 14.73
C GLU A 199 -22.89 -8.88 13.87
N LYS A 200 -22.31 -7.96 13.08
CA LYS A 200 -23.05 -7.08 12.15
C LYS A 200 -23.53 -7.81 10.90
N ARG A 201 -22.88 -8.91 10.52
CA ARG A 201 -23.08 -9.64 9.26
C ARG A 201 -23.83 -10.97 9.40
N GLY A 202 -24.29 -11.33 10.61
CA GLY A 202 -25.08 -12.53 10.86
C GLY A 202 -24.28 -13.84 10.87
N VAL A 203 -22.99 -13.76 11.22
CA VAL A 203 -22.09 -14.93 11.37
C VAL A 203 -21.77 -15.11 12.84
N SER A 204 -22.15 -16.24 13.41
CA SER A 204 -21.91 -16.57 14.82
C SER A 204 -20.55 -17.24 15.00
N PHE A 205 -19.79 -16.79 16.01
CA PHE A 205 -18.54 -17.38 16.45
C PHE A 205 -18.77 -17.98 17.83
N GLU A 206 -18.37 -19.24 18.01
CA GLU A 206 -18.56 -20.01 19.25
C GLU A 206 -17.22 -20.64 19.68
N GLY A 207 -17.00 -20.85 20.99
CA GLY A 207 -15.77 -21.46 21.51
C GLY A 207 -14.84 -20.46 22.20
N GLU A 208 -13.57 -20.40 21.79
CA GLU A 208 -12.57 -19.49 22.37
C GLU A 208 -12.87 -18.01 22.12
N VAL A 209 -13.47 -17.70 20.97
CA VAL A 209 -13.96 -16.37 20.63
C VAL A 209 -15.46 -16.49 20.45
N LYS A 210 -16.21 -15.64 21.15
CA LYS A 210 -17.68 -15.63 21.11
C LYS A 210 -18.17 -14.25 20.68
N ASN A 211 -19.22 -14.22 19.85
CA ASN A 211 -19.95 -13.01 19.52
C ASN A 211 -21.46 -13.19 19.78
N GLN A 212 -22.20 -12.08 19.78
CA GLN A 212 -23.64 -12.07 20.04
C GLN A 212 -24.45 -11.82 18.76
N ALA A 213 -24.23 -12.67 17.74
CA ALA A 213 -24.98 -12.55 16.48
C ALA A 213 -26.47 -12.87 16.68
N LYS A 214 -27.35 -11.91 16.34
CA LYS A 214 -28.82 -12.05 16.43
C LYS A 214 -29.39 -13.02 15.40
N GLU A 215 -28.80 -13.06 14.20
CA GLU A 215 -29.14 -14.00 13.13
C GLU A 215 -27.97 -14.97 12.90
N LYS A 216 -28.23 -16.28 12.92
CA LYS A 216 -27.21 -17.31 12.71
C LYS A 216 -27.29 -17.88 11.29
N LYS A 217 -26.75 -17.15 10.30
CA LYS A 217 -26.66 -17.65 8.91
C LYS A 217 -25.55 -18.70 8.75
N SER A 218 -24.44 -18.49 9.46
CA SER A 218 -23.30 -19.40 9.52
C SER A 218 -22.76 -19.44 10.96
N THR A 219 -22.22 -20.58 11.37
CA THR A 219 -21.63 -20.80 12.71
C THR A 219 -20.19 -21.27 12.56
N VAL A 220 -19.26 -20.54 13.17
CA VAL A 220 -17.82 -20.82 13.19
C VAL A 220 -17.41 -21.19 14.61
N LYS A 221 -17.11 -22.47 14.84
CA LYS A 221 -16.61 -22.98 16.11
C LYS A 221 -15.09 -22.82 16.17
N VAL A 222 -14.60 -21.96 17.03
CA VAL A 222 -13.17 -21.66 17.24
C VAL A 222 -12.61 -22.54 18.35
N VAL A 223 -11.62 -23.37 18.01
CA VAL A 223 -10.92 -24.28 18.90
C VAL A 223 -9.44 -23.95 18.88
N LYS A 224 -8.76 -23.99 20.03
CA LYS A 224 -7.32 -23.78 20.11
C LYS A 224 -6.56 -25.06 19.82
N GLY A 225 -5.56 -24.97 18.96
CA GLY A 225 -4.66 -26.06 18.60
C GLY A 225 -3.20 -25.64 18.67
N LYS A 226 -2.32 -26.61 18.91
CA LYS A 226 -0.85 -26.40 18.91
C LYS A 226 -0.23 -26.42 17.50
N GLY A 227 -0.99 -26.86 16.50
CA GLY A 227 -0.53 -27.04 15.12
C GLY A 227 -0.80 -25.84 14.22
N THR A 228 -0.56 -26.02 12.91
CA THR A 228 -0.96 -25.04 11.89
C THR A 228 -2.47 -24.80 11.94
N PRO A 229 -2.94 -23.56 11.73
CA PRO A 229 -4.36 -23.27 11.72
C PRO A 229 -5.06 -24.06 10.62
N THR A 230 -6.20 -24.66 10.97
CA THR A 230 -6.98 -25.49 10.04
C THR A 230 -8.44 -25.11 10.09
N LEU A 231 -9.10 -25.15 8.93
CA LEU A 231 -10.53 -24.92 8.81
C LEU A 231 -11.17 -26.20 8.27
N GLN A 232 -12.06 -26.78 9.07
CA GLN A 232 -12.82 -27.97 8.70
C GLN A 232 -14.22 -27.57 8.28
N ILE A 233 -14.53 -27.80 7.00
CA ILE A 233 -15.84 -27.56 6.40
C ILE A 233 -16.36 -28.92 5.95
N GLU A 234 -17.38 -29.42 6.63
CA GLU A 234 -17.95 -30.76 6.40
C GLU A 234 -16.85 -31.85 6.42
N LYS A 235 -16.51 -32.41 5.24
CA LYS A 235 -15.47 -33.46 5.06
C LYS A 235 -14.13 -32.91 4.58
N THR A 236 -14.03 -31.61 4.31
CA THR A 236 -12.83 -30.98 3.75
C THR A 236 -12.06 -30.24 4.84
N THR A 237 -10.73 -30.37 4.82
CA THR A 237 -9.84 -29.66 5.75
C THR A 237 -8.90 -28.76 4.97
N VAL A 238 -8.97 -27.46 5.24
CA VAL A 238 -8.11 -26.45 4.65
C VAL A 238 -7.00 -26.11 5.65
N LYS A 239 -5.75 -26.10 5.19
CA LYS A 239 -4.56 -25.82 6.02
C LYS A 239 -3.86 -24.49 5.68
N SER A 240 -4.17 -23.89 4.53
CA SER A 240 -3.55 -22.62 4.11
C SER A 240 -4.28 -21.44 4.74
N LEU A 241 -3.54 -20.58 5.44
CA LEU A 241 -4.09 -19.43 6.17
C LEU A 241 -4.81 -18.45 5.22
N GLN A 242 -4.22 -18.19 4.06
CA GLN A 242 -4.84 -17.35 3.03
C GLN A 242 -6.19 -17.91 2.57
N THR A 243 -6.28 -19.21 2.35
CA THR A 243 -7.53 -19.84 1.94
C THR A 243 -8.55 -19.80 3.06
N ILE A 244 -8.13 -20.00 4.32
CA ILE A 244 -8.99 -19.85 5.50
C ILE A 244 -9.58 -18.45 5.56
N TRP A 245 -8.75 -17.41 5.44
CA TRP A 245 -9.23 -16.02 5.43
C TRP A 245 -10.16 -15.71 4.27
N LYS A 246 -9.87 -16.21 3.05
CA LYS A 246 -10.74 -16.00 1.89
C LYS A 246 -12.10 -16.68 2.07
N VAL A 247 -12.15 -17.88 2.65
CA VAL A 247 -13.40 -18.60 2.93
C VAL A 247 -14.20 -17.94 4.05
N LEU A 248 -13.55 -17.54 5.14
CA LEU A 248 -14.23 -16.77 6.20
C LEU A 248 -14.68 -15.40 5.68
N GLY A 249 -13.87 -14.76 4.84
CA GLY A 249 -14.20 -13.52 4.16
C GLY A 249 -15.42 -13.65 3.26
N SER A 250 -15.58 -14.75 2.50
CA SER A 250 -16.77 -14.97 1.68
C SER A 250 -18.01 -15.21 2.52
N ALA A 251 -17.90 -15.88 3.67
CA ALA A 251 -19.01 -16.01 4.61
C ALA A 251 -19.45 -14.68 5.25
N LEU A 252 -18.50 -13.78 5.49
CA LEU A 252 -18.77 -12.45 6.03
C LEU A 252 -19.23 -11.43 4.98
N GLY A 253 -19.11 -11.77 3.68
CA GLY A 253 -19.36 -10.84 2.57
C GLY A 253 -18.22 -9.84 2.33
N LEU A 254 -17.01 -10.13 2.84
CA LEU A 254 -15.82 -9.29 2.74
C LEU A 254 -14.85 -9.72 1.63
N PHE A 255 -15.08 -10.89 1.03
CA PHE A 255 -14.31 -11.43 -0.07
C PHE A 255 -15.24 -12.01 -1.14
N SER A 256 -14.90 -11.81 -2.41
CA SER A 256 -15.64 -12.37 -3.54
C SER A 256 -14.70 -13.07 -4.51
N ARG A 257 -15.13 -14.21 -5.03
CA ARG A 257 -14.43 -14.98 -6.08
C ARG A 257 -14.90 -14.64 -7.49
N ARG A 258 -15.83 -13.69 -7.62
CA ARG A 258 -16.43 -13.35 -8.90
C ARG A 258 -15.40 -12.70 -9.84
N PRO A 259 -15.42 -13.00 -11.15
CA PRO A 259 -14.46 -12.46 -12.13
C PRO A 259 -14.42 -10.93 -12.18
N GLN A 260 -15.54 -10.27 -11.90
CA GLN A 260 -15.65 -8.81 -11.88
C GLN A 260 -14.80 -8.17 -10.77
N GLN A 261 -14.40 -8.94 -9.75
CA GLN A 261 -13.68 -8.46 -8.58
C GLN A 261 -12.21 -8.90 -8.56
N VAL A 262 -11.67 -9.33 -9.71
CA VAL A 262 -10.29 -9.85 -9.82
C VAL A 262 -9.25 -8.86 -9.36
N LEU A 263 -9.41 -7.56 -9.64
CA LEU A 263 -8.45 -6.54 -9.22
C LEU A 263 -8.41 -6.40 -7.70
N SER A 264 -9.56 -6.29 -7.04
CA SER A 264 -9.62 -6.25 -5.57
C SER A 264 -9.10 -7.55 -4.95
N ALA A 265 -9.51 -8.71 -5.49
CA ALA A 265 -9.02 -10.01 -5.03
C ALA A 265 -7.50 -10.15 -5.16
N SER A 266 -6.90 -9.55 -6.19
CA SER A 266 -5.44 -9.53 -6.39
C SER A 266 -4.73 -8.68 -5.35
N HIS A 267 -5.23 -7.47 -5.05
CA HIS A 267 -4.70 -6.65 -3.97
C HIS A 267 -4.84 -7.33 -2.61
N GLN A 268 -6.01 -7.91 -2.32
CA GLN A 268 -6.23 -8.67 -1.08
C GLN A 268 -5.25 -9.84 -0.96
N ALA A 269 -4.97 -10.57 -2.05
CA ALA A 269 -4.02 -11.68 -2.02
C ALA A 269 -2.60 -11.22 -1.65
N ILE A 270 -2.15 -10.05 -2.13
CA ILE A 270 -0.84 -9.49 -1.79
C ILE A 270 -0.73 -9.23 -0.29
N TRP A 271 -1.72 -8.55 0.29
CA TRP A 271 -1.70 -8.19 1.71
C TRP A 271 -1.93 -9.38 2.63
N LEU A 272 -2.80 -10.32 2.25
CA LEU A 272 -2.97 -11.56 2.99
C LEU A 272 -1.68 -12.40 2.96
N ASN A 273 -0.95 -12.46 1.85
CA ASN A 273 0.34 -13.15 1.81
C ASN A 273 1.36 -12.52 2.77
N LYS A 274 1.44 -11.18 2.81
CA LYS A 274 2.29 -10.47 3.77
C LYS A 274 1.88 -10.76 5.21
N ALA A 275 0.58 -10.75 5.51
CA ALA A 275 0.05 -11.08 6.83
C ALA A 275 0.40 -12.52 7.25
N GLU A 276 0.31 -13.49 6.33
CA GLU A 276 0.69 -14.88 6.58
C GLU A 276 2.19 -15.00 6.89
N GLN A 277 3.05 -14.34 6.10
CA GLN A 277 4.50 -14.34 6.35
C GLN A 277 4.85 -13.78 7.73
N ILE A 278 4.18 -12.70 8.15
CA ILE A 278 4.38 -12.10 9.48
C ILE A 278 3.94 -13.09 10.57
N LEU A 279 2.79 -13.74 10.43
CA LEU A 279 2.28 -14.72 11.40
C LEU A 279 3.09 -16.04 11.44
N LEU A 280 3.84 -16.34 10.39
CA LEU A 280 4.79 -17.44 10.34
C LEU A 280 6.19 -17.05 10.83
N GLY A 281 6.42 -15.77 11.14
CA GLY A 281 7.72 -15.25 11.57
C GLY A 281 8.76 -15.14 10.44
N THR A 282 8.35 -15.32 9.19
CA THR A 282 9.22 -15.19 8.01
C THR A 282 9.17 -13.79 7.39
N GLY A 283 8.15 -12.99 7.73
CA GLY A 283 7.97 -11.62 7.26
C GLY A 283 8.29 -10.57 8.33
N ASP A 284 8.76 -9.40 7.89
CA ASP A 284 8.98 -8.24 8.75
C ASP A 284 7.76 -7.31 8.76
N LEU A 285 7.19 -7.09 9.95
CA LEU A 285 6.06 -6.19 10.16
C LEU A 285 6.42 -4.73 9.82
N SER A 286 7.65 -4.30 10.12
CA SER A 286 8.09 -2.91 9.87
C SER A 286 8.16 -2.63 8.36
N TYR A 287 8.75 -3.56 7.61
CA TYR A 287 8.77 -3.50 6.15
C TYR A 287 7.36 -3.50 5.55
N ALA A 288 6.48 -4.42 5.98
CA ALA A 288 5.11 -4.48 5.48
C ALA A 288 4.31 -3.20 5.82
N THR A 289 4.55 -2.60 6.99
CA THR A 289 3.94 -1.34 7.41
C THR A 289 4.38 -0.16 6.56
N ARG A 290 5.67 -0.11 6.17
CA ARG A 290 6.18 0.93 5.25
C ARG A 290 5.54 0.82 3.87
N GLU A 291 5.43 -0.40 3.34
CA GLU A 291 4.72 -0.63 2.08
C GLU A 291 3.24 -0.27 2.19
N ALA A 292 2.58 -0.63 3.30
CA ALA A 292 1.20 -0.24 3.56
C ALA A 292 1.05 1.28 3.57
N SER A 293 1.98 2.01 4.20
CA SER A 293 1.97 3.48 4.20
C SER A 293 2.08 4.08 2.79
N GLN A 294 2.90 3.49 1.91
CA GLN A 294 3.04 3.94 0.53
C GLN A 294 1.81 3.61 -0.31
N PHE A 295 1.21 2.44 -0.09
CA PHE A 295 -0.01 2.03 -0.76
C PHE A 295 -1.20 2.89 -0.34
N LEU A 296 -1.35 3.12 0.97
CA LEU A 296 -2.39 3.96 1.56
C LEU A 296 -2.23 5.45 1.26
N ALA A 297 -1.08 5.88 0.72
CA ALA A 297 -0.93 7.22 0.17
C ALA A 297 -1.73 7.40 -1.15
N ARG A 298 -2.11 6.30 -1.80
CA ARG A 298 -2.84 6.30 -3.09
C ARG A 298 -4.25 5.74 -2.99
N PHE A 299 -4.53 4.95 -1.95
CA PHE A 299 -5.79 4.24 -1.77
C PHE A 299 -6.26 4.40 -0.33
N ASP A 300 -7.57 4.47 -0.09
CA ASP A 300 -8.10 4.56 1.28
C ASP A 300 -8.09 3.22 2.03
N SER A 301 -7.86 2.12 1.31
CA SER A 301 -7.91 0.73 1.81
C SER A 301 -6.79 -0.09 1.16
N LEU A 302 -6.37 -1.19 1.79
CA LEU A 302 -5.36 -2.11 1.26
C LEU A 302 -5.89 -2.97 0.10
N SER A 303 -7.20 -3.11 0.00
CA SER A 303 -7.84 -4.07 -0.91
C SER A 303 -8.58 -3.44 -2.09
N SER A 304 -8.97 -2.19 -1.94
CA SER A 304 -9.72 -1.45 -2.94
C SER A 304 -9.41 0.03 -2.78
N GLN A 305 -9.94 0.84 -3.68
CA GLN A 305 -9.68 2.27 -3.64
C GLN A 305 -10.45 2.96 -2.50
N TRP A 306 -11.60 2.44 -2.06
CA TRP A 306 -12.48 3.11 -1.07
C TRP A 306 -13.13 2.20 -0.01
N GLU A 307 -13.18 0.88 -0.20
CA GLU A 307 -13.88 -0.08 0.68
C GLU A 307 -12.91 -0.97 1.47
N VAL A 308 -13.26 -1.23 2.73
CA VAL A 308 -12.50 -2.07 3.65
C VAL A 308 -12.91 -3.54 3.47
N SER A 309 -11.94 -4.42 3.20
CA SER A 309 -12.16 -5.86 2.97
C SER A 309 -11.59 -6.74 4.09
N ILE A 310 -11.59 -8.05 3.86
CA ILE A 310 -10.95 -9.02 4.75
C ILE A 310 -9.45 -8.76 4.94
N ALA A 311 -8.73 -8.33 3.89
CA ALA A 311 -7.29 -8.09 3.98
C ALA A 311 -6.98 -6.95 4.94
N ASP A 312 -7.84 -5.93 4.96
CA ASP A 312 -7.71 -4.79 5.83
C ASP A 312 -7.88 -5.17 7.31
N ILE A 313 -8.94 -5.92 7.61
CA ILE A 313 -9.23 -6.37 8.98
C ILE A 313 -8.14 -7.29 9.51
N VAL A 314 -7.67 -8.23 8.67
CA VAL A 314 -6.59 -9.15 9.03
C VAL A 314 -5.29 -8.38 9.26
N PHE A 315 -4.88 -7.52 8.33
CA PHE A 315 -3.62 -6.78 8.47
C PHE A 315 -3.67 -5.81 9.67
N ARG A 316 -4.82 -5.14 9.88
CA ARG A 316 -5.04 -4.28 11.04
C ARG A 316 -4.83 -5.02 12.36
N SER A 317 -5.27 -6.28 12.46
CA SER A 317 -5.14 -7.06 13.69
C SER A 317 -3.70 -7.47 14.05
N LEU A 318 -2.76 -7.33 13.12
CA LEU A 318 -1.32 -7.55 13.37
C LEU A 318 -0.63 -6.31 13.96
N LEU A 319 -1.23 -5.13 13.77
CA LEU A 319 -0.63 -3.86 14.20
C LEU A 319 -0.97 -3.56 15.65
N ASN A 320 0.06 -3.13 16.38
CA ASN A 320 -0.11 -2.57 17.71
C ASN A 320 -0.26 -1.03 17.62
N LEU A 321 -1.41 -0.52 18.05
CA LEU A 321 -1.68 0.93 18.05
C LEU A 321 -0.87 1.70 19.10
N SER A 322 -0.31 1.02 20.10
CA SER A 322 0.53 1.69 21.10
C SER A 322 1.90 2.06 20.53
N GLU A 323 2.27 1.50 19.38
CA GLU A 323 3.52 1.81 18.70
C GLU A 323 3.31 2.94 17.68
N ALA A 324 4.33 3.77 17.50
CA ALA A 324 4.29 4.85 16.52
C ALA A 324 4.21 4.25 15.10
N GLN A 325 3.07 4.46 14.43
CA GLN A 325 2.83 4.04 13.05
C GLN A 325 2.96 5.23 12.09
N PRO A 326 3.24 5.00 10.81
CA PRO A 326 3.15 6.06 9.79
C PRO A 326 1.74 6.66 9.75
N ASN A 327 1.63 7.97 9.53
CA ASN A 327 0.35 8.71 9.58
C ASN A 327 -0.77 8.09 8.73
N ASN A 328 -0.45 7.62 7.52
CA ASN A 328 -1.43 6.97 6.63
C ASN A 328 -1.96 5.66 7.23
N VAL A 329 -1.06 4.86 7.83
CA VAL A 329 -1.42 3.59 8.48
C VAL A 329 -2.23 3.86 9.74
N GLU A 330 -1.86 4.86 10.55
CA GLU A 330 -2.60 5.23 11.75
C GLU A 330 -4.01 5.69 11.43
N THR A 331 -4.16 6.56 10.42
CA THR A 331 -5.47 7.06 9.97
C THR A 331 -6.35 5.92 9.45
N TRP A 332 -5.79 5.07 8.58
CA TRP A 332 -6.46 3.88 8.07
C TRP A 332 -6.85 2.91 9.20
N ALA A 333 -5.98 2.68 10.17
CA ALA A 333 -6.25 1.79 11.31
C ALA A 333 -7.40 2.31 12.17
N LYS A 334 -7.44 3.61 12.46
CA LYS A 334 -8.55 4.26 13.17
C LYS A 334 -9.87 4.16 12.40
N LYS A 335 -9.85 4.32 11.07
CA LYS A 335 -11.03 4.12 10.21
C LYS A 335 -11.57 2.69 10.33
N ILE A 336 -10.70 1.69 10.32
CA ILE A 336 -11.12 0.28 10.47
C ILE A 336 -11.66 0.02 11.86
N ASP A 337 -11.01 0.53 12.91
CA ASP A 337 -11.48 0.33 14.28
C ASP A 337 -12.87 0.94 14.48
N ALA A 338 -13.14 2.10 13.88
CA ALA A 338 -14.48 2.70 13.89
C ALA A 338 -15.54 1.84 13.19
N LEU A 339 -15.16 1.09 12.14
CA LEU A 339 -16.07 0.18 11.42
C LEU A 339 -16.29 -1.14 12.15
N VAL A 340 -15.27 -1.62 12.86
CA VAL A 340 -15.27 -2.92 13.56
C VAL A 340 -15.73 -2.80 15.03
N ALA A 341 -15.75 -1.59 15.60
CA ALA A 341 -16.32 -1.31 16.93
C ALA A 341 -17.80 -1.67 17.03
#